data_AF-A0A520GSD0-F1
#
_entry.id   AF-A0A520GSD0-F1
#
_cell.length_a   1.000
_cell.length_b   1.000
_cell.length_c   1.000
_cell.angle_alpha   90.00
_cell.angle_beta   90.00
_cell.angle_gamma   90.00
#
_symmetry.space_group_name_H-M   'P 1'
#
loop_
_entity.id
_entity.type
_entity.pdbx_description
1 polymer ?
#
loop_
_entity_poly.entity_id
_entity_poly.type
_entity_poly.pdbx_seq_one_letter_code
_entity_poly.pdbx_strand_id
1 'polypeptide(L)'
;MPARHHLQQVIENAIDFAIVVMDREGLVTDWNQGARKIFGWSRQEMLGASADRLFTAEDRARDRPREEMRLALAHGQADDERWHARRDGGRFWASGELMPLRDAHGTHQGYVKILRDRTRQHETGRQLREFKDRFETLLETVETAFAIVEVKFDVDDRPVDYRFIEANPAFERQAGVDLQGKWVTEFAPDLERF
;
A
#
# COMPACT_ATOMS: atom_id res chain seq x y z
N MET A 1 21.07 8.81 -34.59
CA MET A 1 20.34 9.04 -33.32
C MET A 1 19.61 7.76 -32.85
N PRO A 2 20.29 6.68 -32.42
CA PRO A 2 19.62 5.44 -31.99
C PRO A 2 19.14 5.48 -30.53
N ALA A 3 19.90 6.12 -29.63
CA ALA A 3 19.68 6.08 -28.19
C ALA A 3 18.36 6.75 -27.74
N ARG A 4 17.98 7.87 -28.37
CA ARG A 4 16.75 8.61 -28.02
C ARG A 4 15.48 7.83 -28.39
N HIS A 5 15.52 7.10 -29.50
CA HIS A 5 14.40 6.25 -29.93
C HIS A 5 14.23 5.05 -29.00
N HIS A 6 15.35 4.43 -28.59
CA HIS A 6 15.32 3.31 -27.66
C HIS A 6 14.74 3.67 -26.29
N LEU A 7 15.16 4.79 -25.69
CA LEU A 7 14.62 5.26 -24.40
C LEU A 7 13.12 5.53 -24.48
N GLN A 8 12.66 6.14 -25.57
CA GLN A 8 11.24 6.39 -25.78
C GLN A 8 10.46 5.08 -25.91
N GLN A 9 10.99 4.08 -26.62
CA GLN A 9 10.39 2.74 -26.68
C GLN A 9 10.32 2.06 -25.30
N VAL A 10 11.35 2.19 -24.46
CA VAL A 10 11.34 1.62 -23.11
C VAL A 10 10.22 2.25 -22.27
N ILE A 11 10.09 3.58 -22.31
CA ILE A 11 9.05 4.32 -21.57
C ILE A 11 7.63 3.93 -22.05
N GLU A 12 7.45 3.77 -23.37
CA GLU A 12 6.16 3.37 -23.92
C GLU A 12 5.79 1.91 -23.59
N ASN A 13 6.76 1.00 -23.54
CA ASN A 13 6.50 -0.40 -23.20
C ASN A 13 6.34 -0.65 -21.68
N ALA A 14 6.64 0.33 -20.84
CA ALA A 14 6.43 0.26 -19.38
C ALA A 14 4.94 0.42 -19.01
N ILE A 15 4.08 -0.46 -19.54
CA ILE A 15 2.61 -0.34 -19.46
C ILE A 15 2.03 -0.49 -18.06
N ASP A 16 2.77 -1.06 -17.11
CA ASP A 16 2.36 -1.21 -15.72
C ASP A 16 2.67 0.04 -14.88
N PHE A 17 3.36 1.02 -15.47
CA PHE A 17 3.67 2.29 -14.87
C PHE A 17 3.05 3.44 -15.66
N ALA A 18 2.34 4.33 -14.96
CA ALA A 18 2.00 5.62 -15.51
C ALA A 18 3.21 6.54 -15.40
N ILE A 19 3.75 6.95 -16.54
CA ILE A 19 4.82 7.94 -16.62
C ILE A 19 4.23 9.20 -17.25
N VAL A 20 4.22 10.27 -16.45
CA VAL A 20 3.68 11.58 -16.83
C VAL A 20 4.80 12.61 -16.72
N VAL A 21 5.11 13.29 -17.81
CA VAL A 21 6.08 14.38 -17.81
C VAL A 21 5.32 15.69 -17.85
N MET A 22 5.75 16.67 -17.05
CA MET A 22 5.09 17.96 -16.89
C MET A 22 6.10 19.09 -17.01
N ASP A 23 5.64 20.28 -17.43
CA ASP A 23 6.42 21.52 -17.32
C ASP A 23 6.44 22.02 -15.86
N ARG A 24 6.99 23.23 -15.65
CA ARG A 24 7.15 23.81 -14.31
C ARG A 24 5.82 24.22 -13.69
N GLU A 25 4.82 24.46 -14.52
CA GLU A 25 3.46 24.88 -14.16
C GLU A 25 2.52 23.68 -13.94
N GLY A 26 2.99 22.46 -14.20
CA GLY A 26 2.24 21.21 -14.04
C GLY A 26 1.36 20.86 -15.23
N LEU A 27 1.61 21.43 -16.41
CA LEU A 27 0.96 21.03 -17.65
C LEU A 27 1.69 19.82 -18.24
N VAL A 28 0.93 18.83 -18.68
CA VAL A 28 1.50 17.57 -19.19
C VAL A 28 2.17 17.80 -20.54
N THR A 29 3.45 17.45 -20.63
CA THR A 29 4.28 17.52 -21.84
C THR A 29 4.56 16.14 -22.45
N ASP A 30 4.44 15.07 -21.66
CA ASP A 30 4.45 13.70 -22.19
C ASP A 30 3.59 12.72 -21.36
N TRP A 31 3.12 11.67 -22.04
CA TRP A 31 2.12 10.74 -21.53
C TRP A 31 2.30 9.37 -22.18
N ASN A 32 2.84 8.41 -21.43
CA ASN A 32 3.13 7.07 -21.96
C ASN A 32 1.87 6.18 -22.05
N GLN A 33 2.02 5.02 -22.70
CA GLN A 33 0.95 4.01 -22.79
C GLN A 33 0.42 3.56 -21.41
N GLY A 34 1.28 3.41 -20.41
CA GLY A 34 0.85 3.03 -19.06
C GLY A 34 -0.02 4.09 -18.38
N ALA A 35 0.27 5.38 -18.57
CA ALA A 35 -0.55 6.47 -18.08
C ALA A 35 -1.95 6.45 -18.73
N ARG A 36 -2.01 6.18 -20.05
CA ARG A 36 -3.30 5.97 -20.73
C ARG A 36 -4.08 4.78 -20.16
N LYS A 37 -3.40 3.66 -19.94
CA LYS A 37 -4.04 2.43 -19.40
C LYS A 37 -4.58 2.65 -17.99
N ILE A 38 -3.82 3.32 -17.13
CA ILE A 38 -4.19 3.53 -15.72
C ILE A 38 -5.21 4.67 -15.60
N PHE A 39 -4.95 5.85 -16.15
CA PHE A 39 -5.85 6.99 -15.95
C PHE A 39 -7.04 7.04 -16.93
N GLY A 40 -6.96 6.34 -18.06
CA GLY A 40 -8.01 6.29 -19.07
C GLY A 40 -8.04 7.48 -20.03
N TRP A 41 -7.18 8.49 -19.84
CA TRP A 41 -7.03 9.61 -20.77
C TRP A 41 -6.09 9.27 -21.92
N SER A 42 -6.44 9.71 -23.13
CA SER A 42 -5.51 9.64 -24.25
C SER A 42 -4.39 10.67 -24.12
N ARG A 43 -3.24 10.41 -24.76
CA ARG A 43 -2.14 11.37 -24.86
C ARG A 43 -2.61 12.71 -25.44
N GLN A 44 -3.48 12.67 -26.46
CA GLN A 44 -4.01 13.87 -27.12
C GLN A 44 -4.87 14.74 -26.19
N GLU A 45 -5.64 14.12 -25.28
CA GLU A 45 -6.45 14.86 -24.31
C GLU A 45 -5.60 15.46 -23.17
N MET A 46 -4.47 14.84 -22.86
CA MET A 46 -3.62 15.26 -21.74
C MET A 46 -2.52 16.24 -22.12
N LEU A 47 -1.94 16.17 -23.32
CA LEU A 47 -0.89 17.10 -23.72
C LEU A 47 -1.36 18.57 -23.61
N GLY A 48 -0.62 19.37 -22.85
CA GLY A 48 -0.95 20.77 -22.53
C GLY A 48 -2.04 20.96 -21.48
N ALA A 49 -2.69 19.88 -21.02
CA ALA A 49 -3.68 19.95 -19.94
C ALA A 49 -3.00 19.90 -18.57
N SER A 50 -3.65 20.50 -17.57
CA SER A 50 -3.19 20.43 -16.18
C SER A 50 -3.28 19.00 -15.62
N ALA A 51 -2.20 18.56 -14.97
CA ALA A 51 -2.16 17.31 -14.23
C ALA A 51 -3.05 17.29 -12.98
N ASP A 52 -3.62 18.43 -12.56
CA ASP A 52 -4.59 18.50 -11.45
C ASP A 52 -5.81 17.61 -11.72
N ARG A 53 -6.11 17.34 -13.00
CA ARG A 53 -7.18 16.42 -13.43
C ARG A 53 -6.99 14.99 -12.94
N LEU A 54 -5.74 14.60 -12.66
CA LEU A 54 -5.40 13.28 -12.15
C LEU A 54 -5.82 13.13 -10.68
N PHE A 55 -5.93 14.23 -9.94
CA PHE A 55 -6.23 14.21 -8.50
C PHE A 55 -7.73 14.16 -8.24
N THR A 56 -8.09 13.65 -7.06
CA THR A 56 -9.47 13.69 -6.57
C THR A 56 -9.94 15.14 -6.39
N ALA A 57 -11.26 15.36 -6.35
CA ALA A 57 -11.80 16.71 -6.15
C ALA A 57 -11.40 17.27 -4.78
N GLU A 58 -11.33 16.40 -3.78
CA GLU A 58 -10.93 16.67 -2.41
C GLU A 58 -9.45 17.07 -2.32
N ASP A 59 -8.57 16.41 -3.09
CA ASP A 59 -7.15 16.75 -3.14
C ASP A 59 -6.90 18.05 -3.90
N ARG A 60 -7.64 18.30 -4.99
CA ARG A 60 -7.60 19.59 -5.68
C ARG A 60 -8.04 20.73 -4.77
N ALA A 61 -9.10 20.55 -3.99
CA ALA A 61 -9.60 21.56 -3.06
C ALA A 61 -8.58 21.89 -1.95
N ARG A 62 -7.67 20.96 -1.64
CA ARG A 62 -6.58 21.13 -0.65
C ARG A 62 -5.23 21.51 -1.28
N ASP A 63 -5.21 21.79 -2.58
CA ASP A 63 -4.01 22.16 -3.33
C ASP A 63 -2.86 21.12 -3.25
N ARG A 64 -3.23 19.84 -3.11
CA ARG A 64 -2.26 18.73 -3.07
C ARG A 64 -1.31 18.68 -4.28
N PRO A 65 -1.74 18.98 -5.52
CA PRO A 65 -0.83 18.97 -6.67
C PRO A 65 0.34 19.94 -6.49
N ARG A 66 0.06 21.17 -6.00
CA ARG A 66 1.08 22.20 -5.77
C ARG A 66 1.97 21.85 -4.58
N GLU A 67 1.39 21.30 -3.53
CA GLU A 67 2.16 20.79 -2.38
C GLU A 67 3.16 19.70 -2.81
N GLU A 68 2.71 18.72 -3.60
CA GLU A 68 3.55 17.63 -4.12
C GLU A 68 4.73 18.17 -4.95
N MET A 69 4.47 19.10 -5.89
CA MET A 69 5.53 19.74 -6.67
C MET A 69 6.53 20.53 -5.80
N ARG A 70 6.04 21.26 -4.80
CA ARG A 70 6.90 22.01 -3.86
C ARG A 70 7.81 21.07 -3.07
N LEU A 71 7.27 19.95 -2.58
CA LEU A 71 8.03 18.93 -1.86
C LEU A 71 9.08 18.27 -2.78
N ALA A 72 8.71 17.93 -4.01
CA ALA A 72 9.62 17.34 -4.98
C ALA A 72 10.79 18.29 -5.30
N LEU A 73 10.53 19.59 -5.45
CA LEU A 73 11.59 20.59 -5.63
C LEU A 73 12.51 20.72 -4.41
N ALA A 74 11.96 20.70 -3.21
CA ALA A 74 12.69 20.91 -1.97
C ALA A 74 13.54 19.69 -1.57
N HIS A 75 13.03 18.48 -1.79
CA HIS A 75 13.62 17.24 -1.28
C HIS A 75 14.19 16.34 -2.39
N GLY A 76 13.99 16.68 -3.66
CA GLY A 76 14.39 15.87 -4.80
C GLY A 76 13.36 14.83 -5.21
N GLN A 77 12.38 14.53 -4.35
CA GLN A 77 11.23 13.69 -4.66
C GLN A 77 10.06 14.01 -3.71
N ALA A 78 8.85 13.63 -4.10
CA ALA A 78 7.68 13.63 -3.23
C ALA A 78 6.89 12.34 -3.43
N ASP A 79 6.54 11.68 -2.33
CA ASP A 79 5.77 10.45 -2.35
C ASP A 79 4.33 10.70 -2.80
N ASP A 80 3.83 9.79 -3.64
CA ASP A 80 2.45 9.76 -4.08
C ASP A 80 1.79 8.42 -3.74
N GLU A 81 1.30 8.33 -2.52
CA GLU A 81 0.55 7.20 -1.97
C GLU A 81 -0.86 7.65 -1.61
N ARG A 82 -1.75 7.74 -2.61
CA ARG A 82 -3.11 8.26 -2.42
C ARG A 82 -4.09 7.79 -3.49
N TRP A 83 -5.37 8.07 -3.28
CA TRP A 83 -6.38 7.91 -4.30
C TRP A 83 -6.22 8.96 -5.41
N HIS A 84 -6.14 8.49 -6.66
CA HIS A 84 -6.18 9.32 -7.86
C HIS A 84 -7.48 9.08 -8.65
N ALA A 85 -7.88 10.06 -9.46
CA ALA A 85 -9.08 10.01 -10.28
C ALA A 85 -8.76 9.55 -11.71
N ARG A 86 -9.61 8.67 -12.25
CA ARG A 86 -9.60 8.25 -13.65
C ARG A 86 -10.54 9.13 -14.49
N ARG A 87 -10.40 9.07 -15.81
CA ARG A 87 -11.27 9.78 -16.77
C ARG A 87 -12.76 9.47 -16.61
N ASP A 88 -13.10 8.22 -16.26
CA ASP A 88 -14.48 7.74 -16.11
C ASP A 88 -15.10 8.11 -14.75
N GLY A 89 -14.37 8.79 -13.87
CA GLY A 89 -14.80 9.13 -12.51
C GLY A 89 -14.46 8.07 -11.47
N GLY A 90 -13.98 6.89 -11.88
CA GLY A 90 -13.42 5.89 -10.99
C GLY A 90 -12.16 6.38 -10.29
N ARG A 91 -11.74 5.66 -9.25
CA ARG A 91 -10.52 5.95 -8.49
C ARG A 91 -9.58 4.77 -8.49
N PHE A 92 -8.32 5.04 -8.22
CA PHE A 92 -7.31 4.00 -7.97
C PHE A 92 -6.31 4.45 -6.92
N TRP A 93 -5.79 3.50 -6.16
CA TRP A 93 -4.72 3.78 -5.21
C TRP A 93 -3.40 3.88 -5.97
N ALA A 94 -2.91 5.10 -6.13
CA ALA A 94 -1.60 5.37 -6.70
C ALA A 94 -0.52 5.07 -5.66
N SER A 95 0.57 4.47 -6.14
CA SER A 95 1.80 4.23 -5.39
C SER A 95 2.96 4.59 -6.30
N GLY A 96 3.73 5.59 -5.91
CA GLY A 96 4.86 6.08 -6.68
C GLY A 96 5.34 7.44 -6.18
N GLU A 97 5.93 8.22 -7.08
CA GLU A 97 6.60 9.46 -6.70
C GLU A 97 6.62 10.49 -7.83
N LEU A 98 6.78 11.75 -7.42
CA LEU A 98 7.04 12.90 -8.28
C LEU A 98 8.49 13.35 -8.08
N MET A 99 9.22 13.50 -9.17
CA MET A 99 10.62 13.97 -9.16
C MET A 99 10.78 15.23 -10.04
N PRO A 100 11.66 16.18 -9.68
CA PRO A 100 11.99 17.31 -10.53
C PRO A 100 12.85 16.84 -11.70
N LEU A 101 12.43 17.19 -12.91
CA LEU A 101 13.22 17.02 -14.12
C LEU A 101 14.21 18.19 -14.23
N ARG A 102 15.50 17.89 -14.42
CA ARG A 102 16.57 18.89 -14.54
C ARG A 102 17.36 18.69 -15.83
N ASP A 103 17.86 19.78 -16.40
CA ASP A 103 18.80 19.71 -17.52
C ASP A 103 20.23 19.36 -17.06
N ALA A 104 21.16 19.26 -18.02
CA ALA A 104 22.57 18.95 -17.76
C ALA A 104 23.28 19.97 -16.86
N HIS A 105 22.72 21.17 -16.69
CA HIS A 105 23.25 22.22 -15.82
C HIS A 105 22.56 22.24 -14.45
N GLY A 106 21.66 21.30 -14.18
CA GLY A 106 20.89 21.22 -12.93
C GLY A 106 19.68 22.17 -12.87
N THR A 107 19.38 22.89 -13.97
CA THR A 107 18.24 23.80 -14.03
C THR A 107 16.96 22.99 -14.06
N HIS A 108 16.00 23.32 -13.19
CA HIS A 108 14.67 22.71 -13.16
C HIS A 108 13.95 22.95 -14.50
N GLN A 109 13.46 21.90 -15.15
CA GLN A 109 12.74 21.95 -16.43
C GLN A 109 11.25 21.59 -16.29
N GLY A 110 10.87 21.01 -15.15
CA GLY A 110 9.53 20.52 -14.89
C GLY A 110 9.60 19.27 -14.02
N TYR A 111 8.68 18.35 -14.20
CA TYR A 111 8.58 17.17 -13.33
C TYR A 111 8.35 15.88 -14.13
N VAL A 112 8.71 14.76 -13.51
CA VAL A 112 8.30 13.43 -13.94
C VAL A 112 7.57 12.76 -12.79
N LYS A 113 6.37 12.26 -13.06
CA LYS A 113 5.56 11.48 -12.14
C LYS A 113 5.57 10.03 -12.61
N ILE A 114 5.92 9.10 -11.73
CA ILE A 114 5.93 7.66 -12.01
C ILE A 114 5.04 6.98 -10.98
N LEU A 115 3.98 6.31 -11.43
CA LEU A 115 2.98 5.70 -10.56
C LEU A 115 2.65 4.28 -11.00
N ARG A 116 2.23 3.47 -10.02
CA ARG A 116 1.53 2.21 -10.25
C ARG A 116 0.15 2.25 -9.63
N ASP A 117 -0.76 1.50 -10.24
CA ASP A 117 -2.04 1.19 -9.63
C ASP A 117 -1.88 0.03 -8.64
N ARG A 118 -2.06 0.32 -7.35
CA ARG A 118 -2.02 -0.67 -6.26
C ARG A 118 -3.35 -0.80 -5.54
N THR A 119 -4.46 -0.50 -6.23
CA THR A 119 -5.82 -0.57 -5.66
C THR A 119 -6.10 -1.91 -5.02
N ARG A 120 -5.80 -3.01 -5.73
CA ARG A 120 -6.01 -4.37 -5.21
C ARG A 120 -5.24 -4.63 -3.92
N GLN A 121 -3.97 -4.27 -3.88
CA GLN A 121 -3.12 -4.47 -2.70
C GLN A 121 -3.58 -3.60 -1.53
N HIS A 122 -3.93 -2.35 -1.80
CA HIS A 122 -4.45 -1.43 -0.80
C HIS A 122 -5.77 -1.95 -0.21
N GLU A 123 -6.70 -2.41 -1.04
CA GLU A 123 -7.99 -2.96 -0.61
C GLU A 123 -7.86 -4.28 0.15
N THR A 124 -7.03 -5.22 -0.34
CA THR A 124 -6.75 -6.47 0.38
C THR A 124 -6.12 -6.18 1.75
N GLY A 125 -5.17 -5.24 1.81
CA GLY A 125 -4.56 -4.82 3.07
C GLY A 125 -5.58 -4.17 4.02
N ARG A 126 -6.50 -3.35 3.49
CA ARG A 126 -7.58 -2.74 4.28
C ARG A 126 -8.53 -3.80 4.84
N GLN A 127 -8.98 -4.74 4.02
CA GLN A 127 -9.87 -5.82 4.44
C GLN A 127 -9.23 -6.70 5.52
N LEU A 128 -7.94 -7.02 5.38
CA LEU A 128 -7.22 -7.81 6.38
C LEU A 128 -7.12 -7.07 7.72
N ARG A 129 -6.84 -5.77 7.70
CA ARG A 129 -6.83 -4.94 8.91
C ARG A 129 -8.20 -4.88 9.56
N GLU A 130 -9.24 -4.57 8.80
CA GLU A 130 -10.61 -4.51 9.31
C GLU A 130 -11.07 -5.85 9.91
N PHE A 131 -10.70 -6.96 9.27
CA PHE A 131 -10.97 -8.30 9.80
C PHE A 131 -10.23 -8.54 11.12
N LYS A 132 -8.94 -8.20 11.18
CA LYS A 132 -8.11 -8.34 12.38
C LYS A 132 -8.65 -7.50 13.53
N ASP A 133 -8.92 -6.22 13.31
CA ASP A 133 -9.44 -5.30 14.33
C ASP A 133 -10.79 -5.79 14.87
N ARG A 134 -11.65 -6.30 13.97
CA ARG A 134 -12.94 -6.89 14.35
C ARG A 134 -12.77 -8.17 15.18
N PHE A 135 -11.83 -9.02 14.79
CA PHE A 135 -11.53 -10.27 15.51
C PHE A 135 -10.99 -9.99 16.92
N GLU A 136 -10.03 -9.08 17.05
CA GLU A 136 -9.47 -8.66 18.34
C GLU A 136 -10.55 -8.09 19.27
N THR A 137 -11.39 -7.19 18.74
CA THR A 137 -12.53 -6.63 19.50
C THR A 137 -13.50 -7.73 19.99
N LEU A 138 -13.78 -8.74 19.15
CA LEU A 138 -14.66 -9.86 19.53
C LEU A 138 -14.03 -10.71 20.63
N LEU A 139 -12.75 -11.07 20.52
CA LEU A 139 -12.07 -11.84 21.55
C LEU A 139 -12.03 -11.11 22.89
N GLU A 140 -11.77 -9.80 22.89
CA GLU A 140 -11.74 -8.97 24.10
C GLU A 140 -13.10 -8.93 24.82
N THR A 141 -14.21 -8.96 24.06
CA THR A 141 -15.57 -8.77 24.59
C THR A 141 -16.29 -10.07 24.92
N VAL A 142 -15.86 -11.21 24.36
CA VAL A 142 -16.49 -12.50 24.63
C VAL A 142 -16.21 -12.94 26.07
N GLU A 143 -17.28 -13.27 26.80
CA GLU A 143 -17.20 -13.76 28.19
C GLU A 143 -16.86 -15.25 28.29
N THR A 144 -16.97 -16.00 27.18
CA THR A 144 -16.57 -17.41 27.11
C THR A 144 -15.04 -17.50 27.01
N ALA A 145 -14.43 -18.36 27.83
CA ALA A 145 -13.01 -18.66 27.72
C ALA A 145 -12.67 -19.27 26.34
N PHE A 146 -11.73 -18.64 25.63
CA PHE A 146 -11.25 -19.06 24.33
C PHE A 146 -9.72 -18.98 24.30
N ALA A 147 -9.11 -20.00 23.70
CA ALA A 147 -7.67 -20.05 23.48
C ALA A 147 -7.35 -20.80 22.18
N ILE A 148 -6.32 -20.34 21.48
CA ILE A 148 -5.68 -21.06 20.37
C ILE A 148 -4.40 -21.69 20.90
N VAL A 149 -4.23 -22.98 20.66
CA VAL A 149 -3.07 -23.74 21.13
C VAL A 149 -2.29 -24.33 19.94
N GLU A 150 -0.96 -24.34 20.08
CA GLU A 150 -0.05 -25.09 19.23
C GLU A 150 0.27 -26.41 19.92
N VAL A 151 0.09 -27.54 19.24
CA VAL A 151 0.35 -28.87 19.78
C VAL A 151 1.76 -29.31 19.43
N LYS A 152 2.47 -29.88 20.41
CA LYS A 152 3.78 -30.52 20.23
C LYS A 152 3.58 -32.01 20.01
N PHE A 153 4.25 -32.54 19.01
CA PHE A 153 4.26 -33.96 18.68
C PHE A 153 5.63 -34.57 18.95
N ASP A 154 5.66 -35.86 19.32
CA ASP A 154 6.89 -36.64 19.42
C ASP A 154 7.33 -37.22 18.06
N VAL A 155 8.37 -38.06 18.07
CA VAL A 155 8.93 -38.69 16.87
C VAL A 155 8.00 -39.71 16.21
N ASP A 156 6.98 -40.17 16.95
CA ASP A 156 5.97 -41.13 16.48
C ASP A 156 4.66 -40.41 16.10
N ASP A 157 4.69 -39.08 15.95
CA ASP A 157 3.56 -38.20 15.61
C ASP A 157 2.43 -38.22 16.65
N ARG A 158 2.77 -38.46 17.92
CA ARG A 158 1.81 -38.45 19.04
C ARG A 158 1.82 -37.09 19.74
N PRO A 159 0.66 -36.50 20.06
CA PRO A 159 0.59 -35.25 20.78
C PRO A 159 1.08 -35.44 22.22
N VAL A 160 2.08 -34.65 22.63
CA VAL A 160 2.72 -34.76 23.95
C VAL A 160 2.59 -33.52 24.81
N ASP A 161 2.27 -32.37 24.21
CA ASP A 161 2.13 -31.09 24.92
C ASP A 161 1.35 -30.08 24.05
N TYR A 162 0.94 -28.96 24.63
CA TYR A 162 0.42 -27.83 23.88
C TYR A 162 0.79 -26.50 24.54
N ARG A 163 0.94 -25.46 23.71
CA ARG A 163 1.27 -24.10 24.11
C ARG A 163 0.17 -23.14 23.69
N PHE A 164 -0.26 -22.26 24.58
CA PHE A 164 -1.22 -21.22 24.25
C PHE A 164 -0.57 -20.15 23.38
N ILE A 165 -1.04 -19.99 22.15
CA ILE A 165 -0.57 -18.95 21.22
C ILE A 165 -1.38 -17.67 21.41
N GLU A 166 -2.67 -17.83 21.66
CA GLU A 166 -3.61 -16.75 21.90
C GLU A 166 -4.61 -17.18 22.97
N ALA A 167 -4.95 -16.28 23.88
CA ALA A 167 -5.96 -16.50 24.90
C ALA A 167 -6.75 -15.20 25.07
N ASN A 168 -8.07 -15.30 25.19
CA ASN A 168 -8.88 -14.12 25.43
C ASN A 168 -8.94 -13.76 26.93
N PRO A 169 -9.36 -12.53 27.28
CA PRO A 169 -9.41 -12.11 28.69
C PRO A 169 -10.31 -12.99 29.57
N ALA A 170 -11.36 -13.59 29.01
CA ALA A 170 -12.20 -14.53 29.76
C ALA A 170 -11.44 -15.80 30.16
N PHE A 171 -10.60 -16.33 29.27
CA PHE A 171 -9.74 -17.48 29.55
C PHE A 171 -8.77 -17.17 30.69
N GLU A 172 -8.09 -16.02 30.65
CA GLU A 172 -7.16 -15.61 31.71
C GLU A 172 -7.87 -15.48 33.08
N ARG A 173 -9.06 -14.85 33.10
CA ARG A 173 -9.86 -14.72 34.33
C ARG A 173 -10.26 -16.10 34.89
N GLN A 174 -10.61 -17.04 34.03
CA GLN A 174 -11.06 -18.37 34.45
C GLN A 174 -9.90 -19.28 34.86
N ALA A 175 -8.79 -19.24 34.12
CA ALA A 175 -7.58 -20.00 34.43
C ALA A 175 -6.87 -19.43 35.67
N GLY A 176 -7.02 -18.13 35.95
CA GLY A 176 -6.36 -17.44 37.06
C GLY A 176 -4.86 -17.22 36.85
N VAL A 177 -4.36 -17.54 35.66
CA VAL A 177 -2.94 -17.42 35.27
C VAL A 177 -2.84 -16.99 33.81
N ASP A 178 -1.86 -16.15 33.51
CA ASP A 178 -1.47 -15.83 32.13
C ASP A 178 -0.63 -16.99 31.58
N LEU A 179 -1.21 -17.70 30.61
CA LEU A 179 -0.61 -18.86 29.96
C LEU A 179 -0.10 -18.55 28.54
N GLN A 180 -0.20 -17.31 28.08
CA GLN A 180 0.21 -16.97 26.71
C GLN A 180 1.70 -17.24 26.49
N GLY A 181 2.02 -17.97 25.42
CA GLY A 181 3.36 -18.36 25.04
C GLY A 181 3.99 -19.49 25.86
N LYS A 182 3.28 -20.07 26.83
CA LYS A 182 3.79 -21.11 27.73
C LYS A 182 3.26 -22.49 27.37
N TRP A 183 4.10 -23.53 27.50
CA TRP A 183 3.65 -24.92 27.41
C TRP A 183 2.84 -25.29 28.65
N VAL A 184 1.80 -26.11 28.49
CA VAL A 184 0.94 -26.46 29.63
C VAL A 184 1.72 -27.21 30.71
N THR A 185 2.70 -28.03 30.31
CA THR A 185 3.55 -28.79 31.23
C THR A 185 4.44 -27.92 32.12
N GLU A 186 4.67 -26.65 31.78
CA GLU A 186 5.38 -25.69 32.65
C GLU A 186 4.55 -25.33 33.90
N PHE A 187 3.22 -25.42 33.81
CA PHE A 187 2.28 -25.04 34.87
C PHE A 187 1.56 -26.24 35.49
N ALA A 188 1.31 -27.29 34.71
CA ALA A 188 0.70 -28.53 35.14
C ALA A 188 1.55 -29.71 34.65
N PRO A 189 2.67 -30.03 35.35
CA PRO A 189 3.58 -31.12 34.96
C PRO A 189 2.90 -32.49 34.95
N ASP A 190 1.86 -32.63 35.76
CA ASP A 190 1.09 -33.86 35.97
C ASP A 190 -0.22 -33.91 35.16
N LEU A 191 -0.44 -32.96 34.23
CA LEU A 191 -1.62 -33.00 33.36
C LEU A 191 -1.57 -34.27 32.50
N GLU A 192 -2.68 -35.02 32.45
CA GLU A 192 -2.78 -36.23 31.63
C GLU A 192 -2.34 -35.94 30.20
N ARG A 193 -1.36 -36.71 29.71
CA ARG A 193 -0.97 -36.68 28.30
C ARG A 193 -2.12 -37.26 27.47
N PHE A 194 -2.36 -36.66 26.32
CA PHE A 194 -3.39 -37.05 25.34
C PHE A 194 -3.44 -38.56 25.08
#